data_AF-A0A7K4JCU3-F1
#
_entry.id   AF-A0A7K4JCU3-F1
#
_cell.length_a   1.000
_cell.length_b   1.000
_cell.length_c   1.000
_cell.angle_alpha   90.00
_cell.angle_beta   90.00
_cell.angle_gamma   90.00
#
_symmetry.space_group_name_H-M   'P 1'
#
loop_
_entity.id
_entity.type
_entity.pdbx_description
1 polymer ?
#
loop_
_entity_poly.entity_id
_entity_poly.type
_entity_poly.pdbx_seq_one_letter_code
_entity_poly.pdbx_strand_id
1 'polypeptide(L)'
;SIVGRQLATNVYKYTHLEPILYALGVGMSTKDPDHLKFLFEGSEDFCCLPSFGVIPAQTSMFDGVASLPGLNIDLAKSHLWTSFLKQNFKLCTCCFLVGQLSSVSTVADVLDKGSGAVLLLDVNTYCGQDLVCYNQFGLFFVGAGGFGGKRTSEKAKVTVNPPKRPPDAVVSDVTTVDQAALYRLSGDWNPLHVDPGFAALGGFKKPILHGLCSFGFAARNVLKQFANNDVNRFKAIKVRFAKPVFPGQTLQTEMWKEGNRIHFQTKVKETGEVAIAGGYVDLAPALDKPSAQEPLKTAGLQSDLVFEEIGRRIKEIGNELVKKVNAVFQWDITKDGKTAVQWTIDLKNGSGAVYQGPARSSADTTFTLSDEDFMDVVQRKINPQKAFFSGKLKVKGNIILSQKLEMILKDYAKL
;
A
#
# COMPACT_ATOMS: atom_id res chain seq x y z
N SER A 1 10.44 2.37 35.46
CA SER A 1 9.41 2.09 34.43
C SER A 1 10.07 2.07 33.07
N ILE A 2 9.75 1.10 32.20
CA ILE A 2 10.25 1.04 30.81
C ILE A 2 9.38 1.86 29.83
N VAL A 3 8.24 2.37 30.28
CA VAL A 3 7.32 3.17 29.46
C VAL A 3 8.00 4.46 29.01
N GLY A 4 7.86 4.79 27.73
CA GLY A 4 8.51 5.94 27.08
C GLY A 4 9.93 5.67 26.61
N ARG A 5 10.51 4.50 26.92
CA ARG A 5 11.86 4.14 26.48
C ARG A 5 11.89 3.88 24.98
N GLN A 6 12.78 4.58 24.30
CA GLN A 6 13.14 4.32 22.92
C GLN A 6 14.12 3.14 22.86
N LEU A 7 13.95 2.27 21.87
CA LEU A 7 14.84 1.13 21.61
C LEU A 7 15.82 1.48 20.49
N ALA A 8 16.77 0.57 20.26
CA ALA A 8 17.74 0.73 19.18
C ALA A 8 17.04 0.87 17.81
N THR A 9 17.54 1.81 17.01
CA THR A 9 17.09 1.98 15.62
C THR A 9 17.50 0.75 14.82
N ASN A 10 16.52 0.15 14.13
CA ASN A 10 16.76 -0.99 13.26
C ASN A 10 16.77 -0.52 11.80
N VAL A 11 17.71 -1.05 11.02
CA VAL A 11 17.81 -0.75 9.59
C VAL A 11 17.37 -1.98 8.81
N TYR A 12 16.37 -1.80 7.95
CA TYR A 12 15.87 -2.84 7.04
C TYR A 12 16.26 -2.48 5.61
N LYS A 13 17.08 -3.34 4.99
CA LYS A 13 17.49 -3.21 3.59
C LYS A 13 16.72 -4.22 2.75
N TYR A 14 16.24 -3.78 1.60
CA TYR A 14 15.46 -4.62 0.70
C TYR A 14 15.59 -4.16 -0.75
N THR A 15 15.18 -5.05 -1.63
CA THR A 15 15.06 -4.88 -3.08
C THR A 15 13.62 -5.17 -3.47
N HIS A 16 13.32 -5.39 -4.76
CA HIS A 16 12.03 -5.90 -5.19
C HIS A 16 11.74 -7.33 -4.70
N LEU A 17 12.77 -8.10 -4.32
CA LEU A 17 12.65 -9.49 -3.88
C LEU A 17 11.80 -9.63 -2.62
N GLU A 18 12.05 -8.85 -1.58
CA GLU A 18 11.38 -8.99 -0.28
C GLU A 18 9.87 -8.65 -0.34
N PRO A 19 9.43 -7.57 -1.04
CA PRO A 19 8.03 -7.33 -1.34
C PRO A 19 7.34 -8.46 -2.09
N ILE A 20 7.98 -9.03 -3.12
CA ILE A 20 7.43 -10.15 -3.91
C ILE A 20 7.32 -11.41 -3.04
N LEU A 21 8.37 -11.71 -2.28
CA LEU A 21 8.40 -12.84 -1.36
C LEU A 21 7.31 -12.72 -0.29
N TYR A 22 7.12 -11.52 0.26
CA TYR A 22 6.03 -11.22 1.16
C TYR A 22 4.67 -11.44 0.48
N ALA A 23 4.47 -10.89 -0.72
CA ALA A 23 3.22 -11.04 -1.47
C ALA A 23 2.84 -12.50 -1.69
N LEU A 24 3.79 -13.35 -2.10
CA LEU A 24 3.61 -14.80 -2.19
C LEU A 24 3.33 -15.43 -0.82
N GLY A 25 4.09 -15.05 0.20
CA GLY A 25 3.93 -15.52 1.58
C GLY A 25 2.59 -15.15 2.21
N VAL A 26 1.94 -14.11 1.71
CA VAL A 26 0.56 -13.73 2.05
C VAL A 26 -0.42 -14.06 0.94
N GLY A 27 -0.17 -15.08 0.12
CA GLY A 27 -1.19 -15.71 -0.73
C GLY A 27 -1.54 -15.00 -2.05
N MET A 28 -0.71 -14.05 -2.51
CA MET A 28 -0.78 -13.61 -3.90
C MET A 28 -0.37 -14.75 -4.83
N SER A 29 -1.00 -14.83 -5.99
CA SER A 29 -0.81 -15.91 -6.96
C SER A 29 -0.96 -15.40 -8.38
N THR A 30 -0.16 -15.93 -9.29
CA THR A 30 -0.25 -15.69 -10.74
C THR A 30 -1.54 -16.24 -11.37
N LYS A 31 -2.33 -17.02 -10.62
CA LYS A 31 -3.69 -17.44 -11.04
C LYS A 31 -4.62 -16.24 -11.27
N ASP A 32 -4.43 -15.17 -10.52
CA ASP A 32 -5.17 -13.94 -10.66
C ASP A 32 -4.34 -12.91 -11.45
N PRO A 33 -4.78 -12.47 -12.64
CA PRO A 33 -4.02 -11.53 -13.46
C PRO A 33 -3.74 -10.19 -12.78
N ASP A 34 -4.64 -9.75 -11.89
CA ASP A 34 -4.51 -8.49 -11.16
C ASP A 34 -3.47 -8.54 -10.02
N HIS A 35 -2.92 -9.73 -9.73
CA HIS A 35 -1.84 -9.90 -8.76
C HIS A 35 -0.45 -9.72 -9.37
N LEU A 36 -0.31 -9.70 -10.71
CA LEU A 36 0.99 -9.60 -11.38
C LEU A 36 1.77 -8.36 -10.92
N LYS A 37 1.06 -7.26 -10.67
CA LYS A 37 1.63 -6.02 -10.17
C LYS A 37 2.30 -6.11 -8.79
N PHE A 38 2.06 -7.18 -8.03
CA PHE A 38 2.72 -7.43 -6.75
C PHE A 38 3.80 -8.51 -6.84
N LEU A 39 3.90 -9.20 -7.99
CA LEU A 39 4.69 -10.41 -8.16
C LEU A 39 5.79 -10.28 -9.22
N PHE A 40 5.69 -9.29 -10.09
CA PHE A 40 6.63 -9.09 -11.19
C PHE A 40 7.13 -7.64 -11.20
N GLU A 41 8.40 -7.47 -10.86
CA GLU A 41 9.11 -6.19 -10.84
C GLU A 41 9.14 -5.48 -12.20
N GLY A 42 8.99 -6.23 -13.30
CA GLY A 42 8.86 -5.69 -14.66
C GLY A 42 7.44 -5.24 -15.03
N SER A 43 6.45 -5.41 -14.16
CA SER A 43 5.08 -4.90 -14.37
C SER A 43 5.07 -3.37 -14.36
N GLU A 44 4.37 -2.73 -15.31
CA GLU A 44 4.29 -1.26 -15.37
C GLU A 44 3.68 -0.65 -14.10
N ASP A 45 2.77 -1.38 -13.45
CA ASP A 45 2.11 -0.99 -12.21
C ASP A 45 2.73 -1.65 -10.97
N PHE A 46 3.99 -2.13 -11.05
CA PHE A 46 4.63 -2.84 -9.95
C PHE A 46 4.55 -2.03 -8.64
N CYS A 47 3.98 -2.63 -7.61
CA CYS A 47 3.84 -2.03 -6.31
C CYS A 47 3.88 -3.07 -5.20
N CYS A 48 4.03 -2.58 -3.96
CA CYS A 48 4.07 -3.43 -2.79
C CYS A 48 2.72 -3.46 -2.08
N LEU A 49 2.41 -4.61 -1.48
CA LEU A 49 1.23 -4.72 -0.63
C LEU A 49 1.33 -3.77 0.58
N PRO A 50 0.27 -3.02 0.90
CA PRO A 50 0.28 -2.10 2.01
C PRO A 50 0.70 -2.72 3.35
N SER A 51 0.30 -3.96 3.58
CA SER A 51 0.59 -4.73 4.79
C SER A 51 2.07 -5.12 4.93
N PHE A 52 2.89 -5.02 3.88
CA PHE A 52 4.34 -5.18 3.97
C PHE A 52 4.98 -4.18 4.94
N GLY A 53 4.33 -3.04 5.19
CA GLY A 53 4.78 -2.05 6.17
C GLY A 53 4.96 -2.59 7.61
N VAL A 54 4.47 -3.80 7.93
CA VAL A 54 4.75 -4.47 9.20
C VAL A 54 6.14 -5.11 9.24
N ILE A 55 6.70 -5.51 8.09
CA ILE A 55 7.94 -6.28 7.99
C ILE A 55 9.17 -5.49 8.46
N PRO A 56 9.43 -4.25 7.97
CA PRO A 56 10.57 -3.45 8.46
C PRO A 56 10.45 -3.07 9.95
N ALA A 57 9.22 -3.04 10.48
CA ALA A 57 8.96 -2.72 11.87
C ALA A 57 9.02 -3.95 12.79
N GLN A 58 8.87 -5.16 12.22
CA GLN A 58 8.78 -6.41 12.97
C GLN A 58 10.06 -6.76 13.72
N THR A 59 11.25 -6.42 13.21
CA THR A 59 12.52 -6.63 13.92
C THR A 59 12.54 -5.97 15.30
N SER A 60 11.85 -4.84 15.48
CA SER A 60 11.74 -4.17 16.77
C SER A 60 10.94 -4.97 17.81
N MET A 61 10.03 -5.88 17.38
CA MET A 61 9.31 -6.77 18.29
C MET A 61 10.21 -7.86 18.88
N PHE A 62 11.24 -8.28 18.16
CA PHE A 62 12.14 -9.35 18.57
C PHE A 62 13.35 -8.75 19.29
N ASP A 63 14.35 -8.31 18.54
CA ASP A 63 15.63 -7.82 19.05
C ASP A 63 15.43 -6.63 20.00
N GLY A 64 14.51 -5.73 19.64
CA GLY A 64 14.19 -4.56 20.44
C GLY A 64 13.66 -4.92 21.83
N VAL A 65 12.65 -5.78 21.90
CA VAL A 65 12.03 -6.16 23.18
C VAL A 65 12.95 -7.04 24.02
N ALA A 66 13.68 -7.97 23.39
CA ALA A 66 14.68 -8.80 24.07
C ALA A 66 15.82 -7.97 24.68
N SER A 67 16.13 -6.80 24.12
CA SER A 67 17.16 -5.89 24.64
C SER A 67 16.75 -5.07 25.87
N LEU A 68 15.47 -5.11 26.28
CA LEU A 68 14.99 -4.28 27.38
C LEU A 68 15.49 -4.79 28.75
N PRO A 69 16.23 -3.97 29.52
CA PRO A 69 16.74 -4.41 30.82
C PRO A 69 15.61 -4.54 31.83
N GLY A 70 15.68 -5.61 32.62
CA GLY A 70 14.70 -5.92 33.67
C GLY A 70 13.46 -6.68 33.19
N LEU A 71 13.38 -7.02 31.90
CA LEU A 71 12.35 -7.91 31.37
C LEU A 71 12.92 -9.32 31.20
N ASN A 72 12.45 -10.27 32.03
CA ASN A 72 12.70 -11.69 31.82
C ASN A 72 11.55 -12.28 31.01
N ILE A 73 11.67 -12.18 29.68
CA ILE A 73 10.62 -12.60 28.74
C ILE A 73 10.90 -14.01 28.25
N ASP A 74 9.97 -14.91 28.51
CA ASP A 74 9.90 -16.20 27.83
C ASP A 74 9.24 -16.01 26.46
N LEU A 75 10.05 -16.03 25.39
CA LEU A 75 9.58 -15.87 24.02
C LEU A 75 8.60 -16.97 23.59
N ALA A 76 8.67 -18.17 24.18
CA ALA A 76 7.69 -19.24 23.90
C ALA A 76 6.29 -18.91 24.47
N LYS A 77 6.22 -17.99 25.44
CA LYS A 77 4.98 -17.48 26.06
C LYS A 77 4.64 -16.05 25.62
N SER A 78 5.31 -15.57 24.58
CA SER A 78 5.02 -14.30 23.94
C SER A 78 4.15 -14.53 22.71
N HIS A 79 3.04 -13.81 22.63
CA HIS A 79 2.16 -13.85 21.47
C HIS A 79 1.84 -12.45 21.00
N LEU A 80 1.81 -12.26 19.68
CA LEU A 80 1.29 -11.02 19.10
C LEU A 80 -0.23 -10.97 19.34
N TRP A 81 -0.67 -9.99 20.12
CA TRP A 81 -2.06 -9.85 20.55
C TRP A 81 -2.86 -8.89 19.67
N THR A 82 -2.28 -7.73 19.36
CA THR A 82 -2.87 -6.79 18.39
C THR A 82 -1.81 -6.23 17.47
N SER A 83 -2.23 -5.84 16.27
CA SER A 83 -1.40 -5.10 15.33
C SER A 83 -2.20 -3.93 14.77
N PHE A 84 -1.55 -2.78 14.69
CA PHE A 84 -2.02 -1.61 13.96
C PHE A 84 -0.93 -1.19 12.99
N LEU A 85 -1.31 -0.88 11.77
CA LEU A 85 -0.45 -0.27 10.77
C LEU A 85 -1.20 0.93 10.19
N LYS A 86 -0.52 2.08 10.12
CA LYS A 86 -0.96 3.26 9.40
C LYS A 86 0.10 3.66 8.39
N GLN A 87 -0.32 3.89 7.16
CA GLN A 87 0.51 4.47 6.12
C GLN A 87 0.41 5.99 6.20
N ASN A 88 1.56 6.68 6.18
CA ASN A 88 1.61 8.14 6.19
C ASN A 88 2.01 8.71 4.82
N PHE A 89 2.71 7.93 4.00
CA PHE A 89 3.07 8.30 2.63
C PHE A 89 2.56 7.25 1.63
N LYS A 90 2.35 7.64 0.37
CA LYS A 90 2.11 6.67 -0.71
C LYS A 90 3.29 5.70 -0.69
N LEU A 91 3.08 4.46 -0.27
CA LEU A 91 4.07 3.40 -0.48
C LEU A 91 4.25 3.10 -1.99
N CYS A 92 3.58 3.81 -2.88
CA CYS A 92 3.94 3.88 -4.28
C CYS A 92 5.05 4.92 -4.48
N THR A 93 6.24 4.41 -4.81
CA THR A 93 6.97 4.65 -6.08
C THR A 93 8.48 4.92 -5.87
N CYS A 94 8.91 5.64 -4.83
CA CYS A 94 10.34 5.98 -4.69
C CYS A 94 11.18 5.02 -3.82
N CYS A 95 10.61 4.38 -2.79
CA CYS A 95 11.40 3.51 -1.90
C CYS A 95 11.48 2.03 -2.35
N PHE A 96 10.84 1.62 -3.46
CA PHE A 96 10.52 0.21 -3.75
C PHE A 96 11.37 -0.55 -4.78
N LEU A 97 12.34 0.06 -5.45
CA LEU A 97 13.23 -0.70 -6.35
C LEU A 97 14.43 -1.29 -5.59
N VAL A 98 15.01 -0.48 -4.70
CA VAL A 98 16.00 -0.83 -3.69
C VAL A 98 15.85 0.24 -2.60
N GLY A 99 15.77 -0.17 -1.34
CA GLY A 99 15.46 0.76 -0.27
C GLY A 99 16.16 0.41 1.04
N GLN A 100 16.39 1.45 1.82
CA GLN A 100 16.79 1.33 3.21
C GLN A 100 15.74 2.05 4.05
N LEU A 101 15.16 1.32 5.01
CA LEU A 101 14.21 1.86 5.97
C LEU A 101 14.82 1.84 7.36
N SER A 102 14.56 2.89 8.13
CA SER A 102 15.00 3.01 9.52
C SER A 102 13.78 2.97 10.43
N SER A 103 13.70 1.96 11.29
CA SER A 103 12.61 1.78 12.25
C SER A 103 13.06 2.19 13.64
N VAL A 104 12.35 3.16 14.20
CA VAL A 104 12.56 3.70 15.55
C VAL A 104 11.38 3.29 16.41
N SER A 105 11.66 2.50 17.46
CA SER A 105 10.62 1.94 18.32
C SER A 105 10.65 2.50 19.74
N THR A 106 9.46 2.62 20.34
CA THR A 106 9.26 3.17 21.68
C THR A 106 8.25 2.32 22.43
N VAL A 107 8.54 1.99 23.68
CA VAL A 107 7.58 1.33 24.58
C VAL A 107 6.49 2.34 24.93
N ALA A 108 5.36 2.26 24.24
CA ALA A 108 4.24 3.18 24.42
C ALA A 108 3.61 3.01 25.80
N ASP A 109 3.40 1.76 26.22
CA ASP A 109 2.79 1.43 27.50
C ASP A 109 2.98 -0.04 27.91
N VAL A 110 2.69 -0.34 29.18
CA VAL A 110 2.61 -1.71 29.69
C VAL A 110 1.34 -1.86 30.52
N LEU A 111 0.52 -2.86 30.19
CA LEU A 111 -0.80 -3.10 30.79
C LEU A 111 -0.83 -4.42 31.54
N ASP A 112 -1.51 -4.43 32.67
CA ASP A 112 -1.77 -5.65 33.43
C ASP A 112 -3.13 -6.24 33.03
N LYS A 113 -3.14 -7.49 32.58
CA LYS A 113 -4.36 -8.23 32.24
C LYS A 113 -4.70 -9.32 33.26
N GLY A 114 -4.01 -9.36 34.39
CA GLY A 114 -4.15 -10.37 35.44
C GLY A 114 -3.35 -11.62 35.08
N SER A 115 -3.81 -12.40 34.11
CA SER A 115 -3.13 -13.64 33.68
C SER A 115 -1.91 -13.41 32.78
N GLY A 116 -1.60 -12.15 32.44
CA GLY A 116 -0.48 -11.78 31.61
C GLY A 116 -0.31 -10.26 31.51
N ALA A 117 0.79 -9.83 30.88
CA ALA A 117 1.08 -8.43 30.60
C ALA A 117 0.93 -8.13 29.10
N VAL A 118 0.51 -6.92 28.76
CA VAL A 118 0.57 -6.40 27.38
C VAL A 118 1.61 -5.30 27.30
N LEU A 119 2.61 -5.46 26.45
CA LEU A 119 3.52 -4.39 26.05
C LEU A 119 3.00 -3.76 24.75
N LEU A 120 2.77 -2.46 24.75
CA LEU A 120 2.47 -1.68 23.56
C LEU A 120 3.76 -1.08 23.02
N LEU A 121 4.13 -1.47 21.80
CA LEU A 121 5.32 -1.01 21.11
C LEU A 121 4.90 -0.17 19.90
N ASP A 122 5.20 1.12 19.95
CA ASP A 122 5.07 2.02 18.81
C ASP A 122 6.34 1.94 17.96
N VAL A 123 6.21 1.84 16.64
CA VAL A 123 7.35 1.79 15.72
C VAL A 123 7.08 2.74 14.55
N ASN A 124 7.92 3.75 14.42
CA ASN A 124 7.91 4.68 13.28
C ASN A 124 9.00 4.27 12.31
N THR A 125 8.64 4.05 11.05
CA THR A 125 9.56 3.62 10.00
C THR A 125 9.74 4.72 8.96
N TYR A 126 11.00 5.07 8.69
CA TYR A 126 11.39 6.20 7.86
C TYR A 126 12.16 5.76 6.62
N CYS A 127 11.98 6.48 5.51
CA CYS A 127 12.83 6.42 4.31
C CYS A 127 13.54 7.78 4.21
N GLY A 128 14.82 7.84 4.54
CA GLY A 128 15.50 9.12 4.78
C GLY A 128 14.87 9.87 5.96
N GLN A 129 14.32 11.06 5.72
CA GLN A 129 13.62 11.86 6.73
C GLN A 129 12.10 11.65 6.73
N ASP A 130 11.56 10.99 5.71
CA ASP A 130 10.12 10.86 5.53
C ASP A 130 9.54 9.70 6.32
N LEU A 131 8.50 9.95 7.10
CA LEU A 131 7.76 8.92 7.82
C LEU A 131 6.88 8.13 6.84
N VAL A 132 7.26 6.88 6.58
CA VAL A 132 6.57 6.00 5.62
C VAL A 132 5.36 5.33 6.28
N CYS A 133 5.57 4.69 7.42
CA CYS A 133 4.51 4.03 8.17
C CYS A 133 4.74 4.09 9.67
N TYR A 134 3.63 3.96 10.39
CA TYR A 134 3.58 3.80 11.83
C TYR A 134 2.92 2.45 12.15
N ASN A 135 3.59 1.65 12.97
CA ASN A 135 3.08 0.41 13.50
C ASN A 135 2.87 0.53 15.02
N GLN A 136 1.83 -0.10 15.54
CA GLN A 136 1.71 -0.39 16.96
C GLN A 136 1.49 -1.89 17.16
N PHE A 137 2.43 -2.54 17.82
CA PHE A 137 2.34 -3.94 18.19
C PHE A 137 1.93 -4.06 19.65
N GLY A 138 0.89 -4.84 19.92
CA GLY A 138 0.55 -5.27 21.28
C GLY A 138 1.07 -6.67 21.47
N LEU A 139 2.10 -6.85 22.29
CA LEU A 139 2.68 -8.14 22.63
C LEU A 139 2.12 -8.60 23.98
N PHE A 140 1.57 -9.80 24.03
CA PHE A 140 1.04 -10.39 25.25
C PHE A 140 2.01 -11.44 25.79
N PHE A 141 2.38 -11.31 27.06
CA PHE A 141 3.26 -12.22 27.77
C PHE A 141 2.44 -13.00 28.80
N VAL A 142 2.25 -14.29 28.55
CA VAL A 142 1.46 -15.17 29.42
C VAL A 142 2.17 -15.32 30.76
N GLY A 143 1.43 -15.17 31.86
CA GLY A 143 1.95 -15.31 33.23
C GLY A 143 2.67 -14.08 33.79
N ALA A 144 2.96 -13.07 32.96
CA ALA A 144 3.66 -11.85 33.38
C ALA A 144 2.75 -10.76 33.97
N GLY A 145 1.48 -11.09 34.28
CA GLY A 145 0.51 -10.16 34.86
C GLY A 145 0.51 -10.17 36.40
N GLY A 146 -0.47 -9.50 37.01
CA GLY A 146 -0.67 -9.49 38.46
C GLY A 146 0.21 -8.50 39.22
N PHE A 147 0.86 -7.56 38.51
CA PHE A 147 1.71 -6.53 39.08
C PHE A 147 0.94 -5.26 39.50
N GLY A 148 -0.40 -5.26 39.39
CA GLY A 148 -1.25 -4.15 39.83
C GLY A 148 -1.25 -2.96 38.87
N GLY A 149 -0.87 -3.17 37.61
CA GLY A 149 -0.85 -2.14 36.59
C GLY A 149 -2.23 -1.76 36.06
N LYS A 150 -2.28 -0.68 35.27
CA LYS A 150 -3.51 -0.27 34.58
C LYS A 150 -3.94 -1.32 33.54
N ARG A 151 -5.25 -1.48 33.37
CA ARG A 151 -5.83 -2.43 32.41
C ARG A 151 -6.00 -1.85 31.00
N THR A 152 -6.01 -0.54 30.86
CA THR A 152 -6.27 0.18 29.60
C THR A 152 -5.23 1.28 29.39
N SER A 153 -5.10 1.75 28.15
CA SER A 153 -4.23 2.87 27.80
C SER A 153 -4.84 3.69 26.68
N GLU A 154 -4.77 5.01 26.82
CA GLU A 154 -5.18 5.98 25.79
C GLU A 154 -4.25 5.94 24.57
N LYS A 155 -3.03 5.42 24.72
CA LYS A 155 -2.07 5.25 23.61
C LYS A 155 -2.43 4.05 22.72
N ALA A 156 -3.24 3.11 23.22
CA ALA A 156 -3.61 1.91 22.49
C ALA A 156 -4.57 2.25 21.34
N LYS A 157 -4.23 1.83 20.11
CA LYS A 157 -5.17 1.87 18.99
C LYS A 157 -6.24 0.80 19.20
N VAL A 158 -7.50 1.24 19.32
CA VAL A 158 -8.64 0.42 19.74
C VAL A 158 -9.17 -0.41 18.57
N THR A 159 -9.52 -1.66 18.83
CA THR A 159 -10.20 -2.55 17.87
C THR A 159 -11.69 -2.23 17.81
N VAL A 160 -12.34 -2.49 16.68
CA VAL A 160 -13.77 -2.21 16.55
C VAL A 160 -14.51 -3.47 16.10
N ASN A 161 -15.51 -3.87 16.86
CA ASN A 161 -16.33 -5.03 16.50
C ASN A 161 -17.07 -4.78 15.18
N PRO A 162 -17.30 -5.83 14.36
CA PRO A 162 -18.07 -5.69 13.14
C PRO A 162 -19.53 -5.32 13.43
N PRO A 163 -20.23 -4.67 12.47
CA PRO A 163 -21.67 -4.43 12.55
C PRO A 163 -22.48 -5.70 12.83
N LYS A 164 -23.58 -5.57 13.60
CA LYS A 164 -24.51 -6.68 13.91
C LYS A 164 -25.50 -6.94 12.75
N ARG A 165 -24.98 -7.20 11.56
CA ARG A 165 -25.72 -7.54 10.32
C ARG A 165 -24.91 -8.54 9.49
N PRO A 166 -25.48 -9.22 8.48
CA PRO A 166 -24.71 -10.07 7.58
C PRO A 166 -23.54 -9.32 6.91
N PRO A 167 -22.39 -9.99 6.62
CA PRO A 167 -21.29 -9.39 5.88
C PRO A 167 -21.71 -8.93 4.49
N ASP A 168 -21.13 -7.81 4.02
CA ASP A 168 -21.34 -7.32 2.66
C ASP A 168 -20.55 -8.16 1.65
N ALA A 169 -19.41 -8.71 2.06
CA ALA A 169 -18.58 -9.60 1.25
C ALA A 169 -17.90 -10.65 2.14
N VAL A 170 -17.69 -11.83 1.57
CA VAL A 170 -16.96 -12.93 2.19
C VAL A 170 -16.00 -13.53 1.17
N VAL A 171 -14.71 -13.52 1.47
CA VAL A 171 -13.67 -14.12 0.62
C VAL A 171 -13.05 -15.30 1.37
N SER A 172 -12.80 -16.39 0.65
CA SER A 172 -12.19 -17.60 1.21
C SER A 172 -10.88 -17.93 0.51
N ASP A 173 -9.83 -18.14 1.28
CA ASP A 173 -8.49 -18.47 0.81
C ASP A 173 -8.00 -19.75 1.48
N VAL A 174 -7.59 -20.73 0.68
CA VAL A 174 -6.93 -21.93 1.20
C VAL A 174 -5.46 -21.61 1.38
N THR A 175 -4.97 -21.67 2.61
CA THR A 175 -3.52 -21.56 2.87
C THR A 175 -2.83 -22.85 2.42
N THR A 176 -1.58 -22.76 1.96
CA THR A 176 -0.81 -23.97 1.67
C THR A 176 -0.35 -24.64 2.96
N VAL A 177 0.00 -25.93 2.89
CA VAL A 177 0.62 -26.64 4.02
C VAL A 177 1.98 -26.03 4.40
N ASP A 178 2.67 -25.42 3.43
CA ASP A 178 3.97 -24.76 3.60
C ASP A 178 3.85 -23.23 3.78
N GLN A 179 2.65 -22.70 4.03
CA GLN A 179 2.42 -21.25 4.05
C GLN A 179 3.30 -20.55 5.10
N ALA A 180 3.45 -21.15 6.28
CA ALA A 180 4.31 -20.63 7.34
C ALA A 180 5.80 -20.73 6.98
N ALA A 181 6.21 -21.79 6.27
CA ALA A 181 7.58 -21.98 5.81
C ALA A 181 7.99 -20.95 4.75
N LEU A 182 7.03 -20.51 3.92
CA LEU A 182 7.25 -19.41 2.98
C LEU A 182 7.20 -18.04 3.68
N TYR A 183 6.17 -17.78 4.48
CA TYR A 183 5.98 -16.46 5.11
C TYR A 183 7.13 -16.07 6.06
N ARG A 184 7.70 -17.03 6.80
CA ARG A 184 8.83 -16.77 7.70
C ARG A 184 10.06 -16.18 7.00
N LEU A 185 10.21 -16.42 5.70
CA LEU A 185 11.31 -15.85 4.91
C LEU A 185 11.21 -14.32 4.80
N SER A 186 10.06 -13.72 5.15
CA SER A 186 9.90 -12.27 5.28
C SER A 186 10.42 -11.71 6.61
N GLY A 187 10.91 -12.52 7.55
CA GLY A 187 11.66 -12.03 8.72
C GLY A 187 11.26 -12.60 10.08
N ASP A 188 10.16 -13.35 10.19
CA ASP A 188 9.72 -13.98 11.45
C ASP A 188 10.17 -15.43 11.53
N TRP A 189 11.36 -15.63 12.09
CA TRP A 189 12.02 -16.93 12.18
C TRP A 189 11.59 -17.77 13.39
N ASN A 190 10.59 -17.34 14.17
CA ASN A 190 10.17 -18.04 15.39
C ASN A 190 9.88 -19.53 15.12
N PRO A 191 10.56 -20.48 15.81
CA PRO A 191 10.40 -21.91 15.59
C PRO A 191 8.97 -22.41 15.80
N LEU A 192 8.14 -21.67 16.56
CA LEU A 192 6.71 -21.94 16.76
C LEU A 192 5.93 -22.20 15.46
N HIS A 193 6.40 -21.64 14.35
CA HIS A 193 5.74 -21.70 13.05
C HIS A 193 6.24 -22.80 12.12
N VAL A 194 7.28 -23.55 12.50
CA VAL A 194 7.86 -24.60 11.63
C VAL A 194 8.32 -25.86 12.37
N ASP A 195 8.76 -25.75 13.62
CA ASP A 195 9.27 -26.86 14.42
C ASP A 195 8.14 -27.46 15.30
N PRO A 196 7.73 -28.72 15.07
CA PRO A 196 6.69 -29.37 15.88
C PRO A 196 7.05 -29.50 17.36
N GLY A 197 8.32 -29.75 17.70
CA GLY A 197 8.77 -29.89 19.08
C GLY A 197 8.65 -28.57 19.84
N PHE A 198 9.06 -27.46 19.20
CA PHE A 198 8.91 -26.13 19.78
C PHE A 198 7.44 -25.70 19.88
N ALA A 199 6.63 -25.99 18.87
CA ALA A 199 5.20 -25.71 18.90
C ALA A 199 4.48 -26.43 20.06
N ALA A 200 4.89 -27.66 20.37
CA ALA A 200 4.37 -28.42 21.50
C ALA A 200 4.69 -27.76 22.86
N LEU A 201 5.89 -27.17 23.02
CA LEU A 201 6.25 -26.40 24.23
C LEU A 201 5.35 -25.18 24.42
N GLY A 202 4.90 -24.56 23.33
CA GLY A 202 3.91 -23.48 23.34
C GLY A 202 2.45 -23.94 23.55
N GLY A 203 2.21 -25.25 23.72
CA GLY A 203 0.88 -25.83 23.93
C GLY A 203 0.10 -26.11 22.64
N PHE A 204 0.75 -26.10 21.46
CA PHE A 204 0.09 -26.37 20.18
C PHE A 204 0.35 -27.81 19.71
N LYS A 205 -0.65 -28.43 19.09
CA LYS A 205 -0.54 -29.81 18.57
C LYS A 205 0.39 -29.94 17.36
N LYS A 206 0.60 -28.84 16.63
CA LYS A 206 1.45 -28.73 15.44
C LYS A 206 1.80 -27.24 15.21
N PRO A 207 2.79 -26.92 14.37
CA PRO A 207 3.14 -25.54 14.07
C PRO A 207 1.94 -24.73 13.57
N ILE A 208 1.81 -23.50 14.07
CA ILE A 208 0.74 -22.57 13.70
C ILE A 208 1.22 -21.58 12.64
N LEU A 209 0.31 -21.07 11.82
CA LEU A 209 0.59 -19.99 10.89
C LEU A 209 0.80 -18.67 11.66
N HIS A 210 1.70 -17.82 11.16
CA HIS A 210 1.91 -16.50 11.73
C HIS A 210 0.61 -15.68 11.72
N GLY A 211 0.32 -15.00 12.83
CA GLY A 211 -0.82 -14.08 12.90
C GLY A 211 -0.71 -12.98 11.83
N LEU A 212 0.51 -12.45 11.62
CA LEU A 212 0.78 -11.45 10.58
C LEU A 212 0.60 -11.98 9.15
N CYS A 213 0.74 -13.28 8.92
CA CYS A 213 0.38 -13.90 7.63
C CYS A 213 -1.14 -13.85 7.43
N SER A 214 -1.92 -14.32 8.41
CA SER A 214 -3.40 -14.24 8.36
C SER A 214 -3.90 -12.79 8.23
N PHE A 215 -3.19 -11.84 8.83
CA PHE A 215 -3.42 -10.40 8.67
C PHE A 215 -3.15 -9.94 7.24
N GLY A 216 -2.05 -10.37 6.61
CA GLY A 216 -1.77 -10.09 5.20
C GLY A 216 -2.84 -10.64 4.27
N PHE A 217 -3.37 -11.83 4.56
CA PHE A 217 -4.51 -12.41 3.85
C PHE A 217 -5.75 -11.52 3.94
N ALA A 218 -6.15 -11.14 5.15
CA ALA A 218 -7.30 -10.25 5.32
C ALA A 218 -7.09 -8.87 4.68
N ALA A 219 -5.88 -8.31 4.80
CA ALA A 219 -5.54 -7.01 4.22
C ALA A 219 -5.64 -7.02 2.69
N ARG A 220 -5.12 -8.06 2.02
CA ARG A 220 -5.21 -8.16 0.56
C ARG A 220 -6.64 -8.39 0.09
N ASN A 221 -7.45 -9.13 0.85
CA ASN A 221 -8.87 -9.35 0.53
C ASN A 221 -9.66 -8.04 0.58
N VAL A 222 -9.46 -7.24 1.63
CA VAL A 222 -10.10 -5.92 1.72
C VAL A 222 -9.62 -4.98 0.61
N LEU A 223 -8.32 -4.99 0.32
CA LEU A 223 -7.71 -4.17 -0.73
C LEU A 223 -8.29 -4.52 -2.12
N LYS A 224 -8.38 -5.82 -2.46
CA LYS A 224 -8.98 -6.28 -3.72
C LYS A 224 -10.46 -5.92 -3.78
N GLN A 225 -11.22 -6.25 -2.73
CA GLN A 225 -12.67 -6.15 -2.70
C GLN A 225 -13.21 -4.70 -2.67
N PHE A 226 -12.55 -3.80 -1.94
CA PHE A 226 -13.07 -2.44 -1.68
C PHE A 226 -12.19 -1.31 -2.21
N ALA A 227 -10.97 -1.63 -2.64
CA ALA A 227 -10.03 -0.68 -3.23
C ALA A 227 -9.59 -1.01 -4.66
N ASN A 228 -10.13 -2.07 -5.30
CA ASN A 228 -9.72 -2.51 -6.65
C ASN A 228 -8.21 -2.69 -6.76
N ASN A 229 -7.60 -3.24 -5.71
CA ASN A 229 -6.14 -3.36 -5.58
C ASN A 229 -5.37 -2.02 -5.62
N ASP A 230 -6.01 -0.86 -5.55
CA ASP A 230 -5.32 0.44 -5.47
C ASP A 230 -4.71 0.66 -4.09
N VAL A 231 -3.39 0.47 -4.00
CA VAL A 231 -2.62 0.60 -2.77
C VAL A 231 -2.63 2.01 -2.21
N ASN A 232 -2.84 3.04 -3.04
CA ASN A 232 -2.89 4.44 -2.60
C ASN A 232 -4.13 4.73 -1.76
N ARG A 233 -5.16 3.87 -1.85
CA ARG A 233 -6.36 3.98 -1.03
C ARG A 233 -6.19 3.35 0.33
N PHE A 234 -5.16 2.54 0.59
CA PHE A 234 -5.01 1.87 1.88
C PHE A 234 -4.38 2.80 2.91
N LYS A 235 -5.14 3.29 3.91
CA LYS A 235 -4.61 4.23 4.91
C LYS A 235 -4.17 3.56 6.19
N ALA A 236 -4.99 2.66 6.74
CA ALA A 236 -4.66 2.00 7.99
C ALA A 236 -5.38 0.67 8.12
N ILE A 237 -4.85 -0.20 8.98
CA ILE A 237 -5.46 -1.46 9.37
C ILE A 237 -5.22 -1.71 10.85
N LYS A 238 -6.25 -2.18 11.56
CA LYS A 238 -6.17 -2.63 12.96
C LYS A 238 -6.73 -4.04 13.05
N VAL A 239 -6.11 -4.88 13.87
CA VAL A 239 -6.62 -6.22 14.22
C VAL A 239 -6.35 -6.60 15.66
N ARG A 240 -7.10 -7.58 16.16
CA ARG A 240 -6.74 -8.43 17.30
C ARG A 240 -6.68 -9.89 16.86
N PHE A 241 -5.61 -10.57 17.25
CA PHE A 241 -5.46 -12.00 17.06
C PHE A 241 -6.17 -12.74 18.19
N ALA A 242 -6.95 -13.76 17.85
CA ALA A 242 -7.85 -14.43 18.78
C ALA A 242 -7.60 -15.94 18.88
N LYS A 243 -7.60 -16.66 17.76
CA LYS A 243 -7.37 -18.11 17.70
C LYS A 243 -6.28 -18.44 16.66
N PRO A 244 -5.50 -19.52 16.87
CA PRO A 244 -4.46 -19.91 15.93
C PRO A 244 -5.07 -20.39 14.62
N VAL A 245 -4.31 -20.23 13.55
CA VAL A 245 -4.57 -20.82 12.24
C VAL A 245 -3.50 -21.86 11.99
N PHE A 246 -3.84 -23.00 11.42
CA PHE A 246 -2.88 -24.00 11.01
C PHE A 246 -2.66 -23.93 9.49
N PRO A 247 -1.41 -24.01 8.99
CA PRO A 247 -1.15 -24.11 7.56
C PRO A 247 -1.95 -25.26 6.92
N GLY A 248 -2.51 -25.01 5.74
CA GLY A 248 -3.43 -25.91 5.04
C GLY A 248 -4.91 -25.62 5.29
N GLN A 249 -5.27 -24.82 6.31
CA GLN A 249 -6.65 -24.45 6.59
C GLN A 249 -7.14 -23.31 5.68
N THR A 250 -8.46 -23.16 5.60
CA THR A 250 -9.12 -22.12 4.82
C THR A 250 -9.44 -20.92 5.70
N LEU A 251 -8.86 -19.78 5.35
CA LEU A 251 -9.21 -18.48 5.93
C LEU A 251 -10.48 -17.95 5.24
N GLN A 252 -11.44 -17.48 6.03
CA GLN A 252 -12.65 -16.83 5.54
C GLN A 252 -12.70 -15.40 6.09
N THR A 253 -12.42 -14.41 5.23
CA THR A 253 -12.49 -12.99 5.58
C THR A 253 -13.89 -12.47 5.31
N GLU A 254 -14.62 -12.17 6.39
CA GLU A 254 -15.93 -11.52 6.36
C GLU A 254 -15.74 -10.01 6.49
N MET A 255 -16.40 -9.23 5.63
CA MET A 255 -16.17 -7.79 5.50
C MET A 255 -17.48 -7.01 5.48
N TRP A 256 -17.48 -5.85 6.15
CA TRP A 256 -18.61 -4.91 6.22
C TRP A 256 -18.12 -3.50 5.89
N LYS A 257 -18.75 -2.85 4.92
CA LYS A 257 -18.43 -1.49 4.50
C LYS A 257 -19.28 -0.48 5.29
N GLU A 258 -18.60 0.38 6.04
CA GLU A 258 -19.20 1.52 6.76
C GLU A 258 -18.49 2.81 6.32
N GLY A 259 -19.03 3.44 5.28
CA GLY A 259 -18.39 4.58 4.62
C GLY A 259 -17.02 4.22 4.04
N ASN A 260 -15.97 4.87 4.55
CA ASN A 260 -14.57 4.63 4.17
C ASN A 260 -13.85 3.60 5.05
N ARG A 261 -14.52 3.06 6.08
CA ARG A 261 -13.98 2.02 6.94
C ARG A 261 -14.59 0.68 6.56
N ILE A 262 -13.73 -0.28 6.27
CA ILE A 262 -14.13 -1.68 6.06
C ILE A 262 -13.85 -2.43 7.35
N HIS A 263 -14.90 -2.75 8.10
CA HIS A 263 -14.78 -3.69 9.23
C HIS A 263 -14.59 -5.09 8.69
N PHE A 264 -13.80 -5.91 9.38
CA PHE A 264 -13.64 -7.30 9.00
C PHE A 264 -13.34 -8.21 10.19
N GLN A 265 -13.59 -9.49 9.99
CA GLN A 265 -13.07 -10.56 10.82
C GLN A 265 -12.63 -11.72 9.93
N THR A 266 -11.70 -12.54 10.43
CA THR A 266 -11.25 -13.73 9.71
C THR A 266 -11.53 -14.96 10.54
N LYS A 267 -12.24 -15.92 9.95
CA LYS A 267 -12.52 -17.24 10.52
C LYS A 267 -11.67 -18.32 9.88
N VAL A 268 -11.51 -19.43 10.58
CA VAL A 268 -11.09 -20.70 10.01
C VAL A 268 -12.34 -21.45 9.57
N LYS A 269 -12.50 -21.68 8.27
CA LYS A 269 -13.75 -22.24 7.71
C LYS A 269 -14.07 -23.61 8.29
N GLU A 270 -13.05 -24.43 8.52
CA GLU A 270 -13.18 -25.81 9.00
C GLU A 270 -13.69 -25.90 10.44
N THR A 271 -13.40 -24.91 11.28
CA THR A 271 -13.75 -24.92 12.72
C THR A 271 -14.80 -23.88 13.10
N GLY A 272 -15.02 -22.87 12.25
CA GLY A 272 -15.84 -21.69 12.55
C GLY A 272 -15.19 -20.73 13.56
N GLU A 273 -13.99 -21.02 14.06
CA GLU A 273 -13.31 -20.18 15.04
C GLU A 273 -12.83 -18.87 14.41
N VAL A 274 -12.95 -17.78 15.17
CA VAL A 274 -12.46 -16.46 14.76
C VAL A 274 -10.97 -16.35 15.05
N ALA A 275 -10.14 -16.31 14.01
CA ALA A 275 -8.69 -16.11 14.10
C ALA A 275 -8.33 -14.63 14.25
N ILE A 276 -9.00 -13.75 13.49
CA ILE A 276 -8.83 -12.29 13.56
C ILE A 276 -10.16 -11.65 13.93
N ALA A 277 -10.17 -10.87 15.01
CA ALA A 277 -11.34 -10.19 15.54
C ALA A 277 -11.13 -8.69 15.63
N GLY A 278 -12.24 -7.94 15.65
CA GLY A 278 -12.24 -6.50 15.85
C GLY A 278 -11.44 -5.73 14.77
N GLY A 279 -11.38 -6.32 13.57
CA GLY A 279 -10.56 -5.84 12.47
C GLY A 279 -11.22 -4.69 11.73
N TYR A 280 -10.44 -3.73 11.28
CA TYR A 280 -10.89 -2.75 10.30
C TYR A 280 -9.74 -2.29 9.40
N VAL A 281 -10.09 -1.85 8.19
CA VAL A 281 -9.22 -1.11 7.27
C VAL A 281 -9.85 0.25 7.01
N ASP A 282 -9.09 1.31 7.20
CA ASP A 282 -9.46 2.65 6.74
C ASP A 282 -8.95 2.83 5.31
N LEU A 283 -9.87 3.12 4.40
CA LEU A 283 -9.56 3.46 3.03
C LEU A 283 -9.65 4.97 2.82
N ALA A 284 -8.83 5.50 1.93
CA ALA A 284 -9.11 6.80 1.33
C ALA A 284 -10.44 6.69 0.57
N PRO A 285 -11.22 7.79 0.50
CA PRO A 285 -12.29 7.90 -0.47
C PRO A 285 -11.75 7.43 -1.82
N ALA A 286 -12.57 6.74 -2.60
CA ALA A 286 -12.26 6.73 -4.02
C ALA A 286 -12.11 8.19 -4.40
N LEU A 287 -10.96 8.58 -4.99
CA LEU A 287 -11.01 9.72 -5.89
C LEU A 287 -12.17 9.37 -6.81
N ASP A 288 -13.19 10.22 -6.85
CA ASP A 288 -14.28 9.99 -7.79
C ASP A 288 -13.60 9.77 -9.14
N LYS A 289 -13.56 8.51 -9.60
CA LYS A 289 -13.71 8.29 -11.03
C LYS A 289 -14.98 9.06 -11.31
N PRO A 290 -15.00 10.01 -12.26
CA PRO A 290 -16.25 10.61 -12.68
C PRO A 290 -17.21 9.45 -12.86
N SER A 291 -18.21 9.39 -11.98
CA SER A 291 -19.21 8.34 -12.03
C SER A 291 -19.71 8.34 -13.47
N ALA A 292 -19.98 7.17 -14.02
CA ALA A 292 -20.90 7.08 -15.14
C ALA A 292 -22.26 7.58 -14.63
N GLN A 293 -22.41 8.90 -14.55
CA GLN A 293 -23.65 9.62 -14.45
C GLN A 293 -23.94 10.16 -15.84
N GLU A 294 -25.20 9.99 -16.21
CA GLU A 294 -25.84 10.47 -17.43
C GLU A 294 -25.33 11.84 -17.87
N PRO A 295 -25.29 12.09 -19.20
CA PRO A 295 -24.52 13.16 -19.81
C PRO A 295 -24.87 14.52 -19.20
N LEU A 296 -23.99 15.00 -18.33
CA LEU A 296 -23.97 16.39 -17.92
C LEU A 296 -23.61 17.22 -19.15
N LYS A 297 -24.64 17.82 -19.72
CA LYS A 297 -24.54 18.92 -20.67
C LYS A 297 -23.79 20.07 -20.00
N THR A 298 -22.48 20.10 -20.16
CA THR A 298 -21.68 21.32 -20.04
C THR A 298 -20.66 21.33 -21.17
N ALA A 299 -20.73 22.38 -21.98
CA ALA A 299 -20.00 22.54 -23.24
C ALA A 299 -18.51 22.83 -23.01
N GLY A 300 -17.72 21.81 -22.67
CA GLY A 300 -16.26 21.84 -22.60
C GLY A 300 -15.63 20.53 -23.10
N LEU A 301 -14.36 20.56 -23.50
CA LEU A 301 -13.63 19.37 -23.95
C LEU A 301 -13.06 18.63 -22.74
N GLN A 302 -12.96 17.30 -22.81
CA GLN A 302 -12.41 16.51 -21.71
C GLN A 302 -10.90 16.77 -21.51
N SER A 303 -10.20 17.10 -22.60
CA SER A 303 -8.78 17.44 -22.60
C SER A 303 -8.44 18.65 -21.72
N ASP A 304 -9.37 19.59 -21.55
CA ASP A 304 -9.11 20.85 -20.84
C ASP A 304 -8.69 20.59 -19.39
N LEU A 305 -9.35 19.65 -18.71
CA LEU A 305 -9.01 19.25 -17.34
C LEU A 305 -7.58 18.68 -17.22
N VAL A 306 -7.12 17.98 -18.25
CA VAL A 306 -5.77 17.38 -18.27
C VAL A 306 -4.71 18.46 -18.43
N PHE A 307 -4.92 19.43 -19.33
CA PHE A 307 -3.96 20.52 -19.52
C PHE A 307 -3.89 21.46 -18.32
N GLU A 308 -5.01 21.70 -17.63
CA GLU A 308 -5.02 22.44 -16.37
C GLU A 308 -4.20 21.74 -15.27
N GLU A 309 -4.33 20.41 -15.14
CA GLU A 309 -3.55 19.60 -14.21
C GLU A 309 -2.04 19.66 -14.53
N ILE A 310 -1.67 19.48 -15.80
CA ILE A 310 -0.27 19.62 -16.26
C ILE A 310 0.25 21.03 -15.91
N GLY A 311 -0.57 22.06 -16.13
CA GLY A 311 -0.24 23.44 -15.79
C GLY A 311 0.05 23.64 -14.30
N ARG A 312 -0.72 23.00 -13.41
CA ARG A 312 -0.46 23.04 -11.96
C ARG A 312 0.89 22.42 -11.62
N ARG A 313 1.21 21.25 -12.18
CA ARG A 313 2.47 20.55 -11.92
C ARG A 313 3.68 21.30 -12.45
N ILE A 314 3.58 21.90 -13.64
CA ILE A 314 4.68 22.70 -14.21
C ILE A 314 5.01 23.91 -13.34
N LYS A 315 4.06 24.48 -12.59
CA LYS A 315 4.39 25.54 -11.61
C LYS A 315 5.30 25.05 -10.48
N GLU A 316 5.24 23.77 -10.12
CA GLU A 316 6.01 23.19 -9.01
C GLU A 316 7.41 22.75 -9.46
N ILE A 317 7.52 22.08 -10.62
CA ILE A 317 8.77 21.43 -11.09
C ILE A 317 9.33 22.02 -12.40
N GLY A 318 8.72 23.09 -12.92
CA GLY A 318 8.97 23.57 -14.27
C GLY A 318 10.41 24.03 -14.54
N ASN A 319 11.12 24.57 -13.54
CA ASN A 319 12.54 24.93 -13.69
C ASN A 319 13.44 23.74 -14.03
N GLU A 320 13.13 22.54 -13.53
CA GLU A 320 13.87 21.32 -13.87
C GLU A 320 13.47 20.82 -15.25
N LEU A 321 12.17 20.85 -15.54
CA LEU A 321 11.63 20.40 -16.82
C LEU A 321 12.15 21.24 -17.98
N VAL A 322 12.22 22.57 -17.83
CA VAL A 322 12.77 23.47 -18.85
C VAL A 322 14.22 23.10 -19.18
N LYS A 323 15.06 22.85 -18.16
CA LYS A 323 16.46 22.45 -18.35
C LYS A 323 16.60 21.11 -19.06
N LYS A 324 15.73 20.15 -18.73
CA LYS A 324 15.78 18.80 -19.30
C LYS A 324 15.21 18.75 -20.71
N VAL A 325 14.11 19.43 -20.96
CA VAL A 325 13.32 19.31 -22.19
C VAL A 325 13.77 20.31 -23.24
N ASN A 326 13.81 21.60 -22.89
CA ASN A 326 14.20 22.73 -23.73
C ASN A 326 13.42 22.81 -25.06
N ALA A 327 12.09 22.71 -25.01
CA ALA A 327 11.22 22.69 -26.19
C ALA A 327 9.80 23.20 -25.90
N VAL A 328 9.10 23.64 -26.95
CA VAL A 328 7.70 24.07 -26.93
C VAL A 328 6.83 23.05 -27.68
N PHE A 329 5.79 22.56 -27.03
CA PHE A 329 4.86 21.57 -27.59
C PHE A 329 3.47 22.16 -27.74
N GLN A 330 2.89 22.06 -28.93
CA GLN A 330 1.52 22.45 -29.20
C GLN A 330 0.63 21.21 -29.36
N TRP A 331 -0.60 21.30 -28.87
CA TRP A 331 -1.62 20.28 -29.00
C TRP A 331 -2.86 20.89 -29.67
N ASP A 332 -3.19 20.39 -30.85
CA ASP A 332 -4.39 20.73 -31.60
C ASP A 332 -5.45 19.65 -31.29
N ILE A 333 -6.34 19.93 -30.35
CA ILE A 333 -7.41 19.01 -29.97
C ILE A 333 -8.60 19.22 -30.91
N THR A 334 -9.05 18.12 -31.52
CA THR A 334 -10.14 18.14 -32.49
C THR A 334 -11.43 17.56 -31.92
N LYS A 335 -12.57 18.08 -32.38
CA LYS A 335 -13.90 17.53 -32.15
C LYS A 335 -14.67 17.59 -33.46
N ASP A 336 -15.34 16.51 -33.82
CA ASP A 336 -16.05 16.37 -35.11
C ASP A 336 -15.16 16.70 -36.33
N GLY A 337 -13.87 16.33 -36.26
CA GLY A 337 -12.90 16.54 -37.33
C GLY A 337 -12.36 17.96 -37.49
N LYS A 338 -12.75 18.91 -36.63
CA LYS A 338 -12.26 20.29 -36.61
C LYS A 338 -11.47 20.58 -35.35
N THR A 339 -10.43 21.41 -35.42
CA THR A 339 -9.71 21.89 -34.24
C THR A 339 -10.65 22.68 -33.35
N ALA A 340 -10.92 22.15 -32.16
CA ALA A 340 -11.83 22.73 -31.18
C ALA A 340 -11.08 23.62 -30.19
N VAL A 341 -9.85 23.22 -29.80
CA VAL A 341 -8.97 24.04 -28.96
C VAL A 341 -7.51 23.75 -29.28
N GLN A 342 -6.66 24.74 -29.00
CA GLN A 342 -5.22 24.57 -29.00
C GLN A 342 -4.68 24.77 -27.59
N TRP A 343 -3.71 23.94 -27.22
CA TRP A 343 -2.99 24.05 -25.95
C TRP A 343 -1.49 24.09 -26.23
N THR A 344 -0.77 24.88 -25.45
CA THR A 344 0.69 24.95 -25.54
C THR A 344 1.32 24.64 -24.20
N ILE A 345 2.30 23.73 -24.22
CA ILE A 345 3.21 23.43 -23.13
C ILE A 345 4.58 24.00 -23.51
N ASP A 346 4.95 25.11 -22.88
CA ASP A 346 6.25 25.75 -23.03
C ASP A 346 7.19 25.21 -21.94
N LEU A 347 8.15 24.37 -22.33
CA LEU A 347 9.24 23.89 -21.48
C LEU A 347 10.58 24.39 -22.03
N LYS A 348 10.60 25.60 -22.57
CA LYS A 348 11.77 26.26 -23.14
C LYS A 348 12.06 27.60 -22.46
N ASN A 349 11.01 28.34 -22.13
CA ASN A 349 11.12 29.70 -21.62
C ASN A 349 10.76 29.81 -20.14
N GLY A 350 11.48 30.69 -19.42
CA GLY A 350 11.22 30.98 -18.00
C GLY A 350 11.25 29.73 -17.12
N SER A 351 10.27 29.60 -16.23
CA SER A 351 10.06 28.41 -15.40
C SER A 351 9.14 27.37 -16.04
N GLY A 352 8.83 27.51 -17.33
CA GLY A 352 7.84 26.70 -18.04
C GLY A 352 6.40 27.13 -17.78
N ALA A 353 5.52 26.87 -18.74
CA ALA A 353 4.11 27.24 -18.67
C ALA A 353 3.21 26.32 -19.49
N VAL A 354 1.95 26.20 -19.07
CA VAL A 354 0.86 25.68 -19.91
C VAL A 354 -0.16 26.78 -20.09
N TYR A 355 -0.61 26.98 -21.33
CA TYR A 355 -1.67 27.93 -21.63
C TYR A 355 -2.52 27.46 -22.79
N GLN A 356 -3.79 27.87 -22.77
CA GLN A 356 -4.70 27.68 -23.88
C GLN A 356 -4.37 28.69 -24.99
N GLY A 357 -4.32 28.21 -26.22
CA GLY A 357 -3.95 28.94 -27.42
C GLY A 357 -2.77 28.31 -28.16
N PRO A 358 -2.54 28.73 -29.42
CA PRO A 358 -1.38 28.32 -30.19
C PRO A 358 -0.10 28.80 -29.51
N ALA A 359 1.02 28.17 -29.87
CA ALA A 359 2.30 28.58 -29.32
C ALA A 359 2.57 30.05 -29.65
N ARG A 360 2.93 30.85 -28.63
CA ARG A 360 3.24 32.28 -28.78
C ARG A 360 4.46 32.52 -29.68
N SER A 361 5.31 31.50 -29.81
CA SER A 361 6.41 31.37 -30.76
C SER A 361 6.22 30.09 -31.59
N SER A 362 7.18 29.71 -32.42
CA SER A 362 7.12 28.43 -33.15
C SER A 362 7.15 27.23 -32.19
N ALA A 363 6.18 26.32 -32.30
CA ALA A 363 6.23 25.03 -31.62
C ALA A 363 7.32 24.14 -32.23
N ASP A 364 8.12 23.49 -31.38
CA ASP A 364 9.11 22.50 -31.81
C ASP A 364 8.42 21.18 -32.22
N THR A 365 7.24 20.90 -31.66
CA THR A 365 6.40 19.74 -32.01
C THR A 365 4.92 20.08 -31.85
N THR A 366 4.11 19.68 -32.81
CA THR A 366 2.65 19.81 -32.79
C THR A 366 2.00 18.44 -32.84
N PHE A 367 1.12 18.16 -31.89
CA PHE A 367 0.29 16.96 -31.83
C PHE A 367 -1.12 17.30 -32.29
N THR A 368 -1.75 16.45 -33.09
CA THR A 368 -3.16 16.61 -33.50
C THR A 368 -3.89 15.29 -33.31
N LEU A 369 -4.97 15.31 -32.54
CA LEU A 369 -5.82 14.15 -32.26
C LEU A 369 -7.20 14.59 -31.78
N SER A 370 -8.15 13.67 -31.73
CA SER A 370 -9.49 13.95 -31.19
C SER A 370 -9.46 14.08 -29.66
N ASP A 371 -10.40 14.83 -29.08
CA ASP A 371 -10.58 14.91 -27.62
C ASP A 371 -10.73 13.49 -27.02
N GLU A 372 -11.48 12.62 -27.70
CA GLU A 372 -11.69 11.22 -27.30
C GLU A 372 -10.40 10.40 -27.35
N ASP A 373 -9.66 10.44 -28.46
CA ASP A 373 -8.39 9.71 -28.60
C ASP A 373 -7.32 10.26 -27.63
N PHE A 374 -7.34 11.57 -27.35
CA PHE A 374 -6.48 12.18 -26.33
C PHE A 374 -6.76 11.58 -24.96
N MET A 375 -8.03 11.48 -24.58
CA MET A 375 -8.42 10.87 -23.31
C MET A 375 -8.08 9.39 -23.26
N ASP A 376 -8.23 8.65 -24.36
CA ASP A 376 -7.83 7.24 -24.44
C ASP A 376 -6.31 7.05 -24.30
N VAL A 377 -5.51 7.99 -24.81
CA VAL A 377 -4.06 8.03 -24.61
C VAL A 377 -3.70 8.35 -23.16
N VAL A 378 -4.32 9.38 -22.57
CA VAL A 378 -4.08 9.79 -21.18
C VAL A 378 -4.50 8.69 -20.19
N GLN A 379 -5.63 8.03 -20.45
CA GLN A 379 -6.16 6.90 -19.65
C GLN A 379 -5.46 5.57 -19.96
N ARG A 380 -4.45 5.56 -20.84
CA ARG A 380 -3.68 4.37 -21.25
C ARG A 380 -4.50 3.25 -21.90
N LYS A 381 -5.67 3.55 -22.44
CA LYS A 381 -6.44 2.59 -23.25
C LYS A 381 -5.79 2.36 -24.62
N ILE A 382 -5.12 3.39 -25.14
CA ILE A 382 -4.38 3.33 -26.40
C ILE A 382 -2.95 3.86 -26.16
N ASN A 383 -1.95 3.09 -26.56
CA ASN A 383 -0.56 3.54 -26.52
C ASN A 383 -0.33 4.65 -27.59
N PRO A 384 0.39 5.76 -27.28
CA PRO A 384 0.67 6.85 -28.22
C PRO A 384 1.28 6.41 -29.56
N GLN A 385 2.18 5.43 -29.56
CA GLN A 385 2.80 4.90 -30.79
C GLN A 385 1.75 4.22 -31.67
N LYS A 386 0.84 3.44 -31.07
CA LYS A 386 -0.26 2.79 -31.79
C LYS A 386 -1.26 3.82 -32.32
N ALA A 387 -1.55 4.87 -31.56
CA ALA A 387 -2.37 5.99 -32.01
C ALA A 387 -1.73 6.70 -33.22
N PHE A 388 -0.40 6.86 -33.21
CA PHE A 388 0.33 7.45 -34.32
C PHE A 388 0.27 6.59 -35.60
N PHE A 389 0.62 5.31 -35.50
CA PHE A 389 0.60 4.40 -36.66
C PHE A 389 -0.81 4.14 -37.22
N SER A 390 -1.86 4.28 -36.41
CA SER A 390 -3.25 4.19 -36.86
C SER A 390 -3.81 5.50 -37.41
N GLY A 391 -3.03 6.59 -37.40
CA GLY A 391 -3.43 7.91 -37.89
C GLY A 391 -4.33 8.71 -36.95
N LYS A 392 -4.64 8.18 -35.76
CA LYS A 392 -5.43 8.83 -34.70
C LYS A 392 -4.68 9.96 -34.01
N LEU A 393 -3.36 9.81 -33.89
CA LEU A 393 -2.44 10.85 -33.44
C LEU A 393 -1.56 11.27 -34.62
N LYS A 394 -1.56 12.55 -34.96
CA LYS A 394 -0.63 13.12 -35.93
C LYS A 394 0.42 13.93 -35.19
N VAL A 395 1.67 13.83 -35.63
CA VAL A 395 2.79 14.58 -35.07
C VAL A 395 3.48 15.33 -36.20
N LYS A 396 3.69 16.64 -36.02
CA LYS A 396 4.43 17.50 -36.93
C LYS A 396 5.58 18.17 -36.18
N GLY A 397 6.71 18.38 -36.85
CA GLY A 397 7.90 18.97 -36.24
C GLY A 397 8.90 17.92 -35.78
N ASN A 398 9.59 18.17 -34.67
CA ASN A 398 10.67 17.32 -34.18
C ASN A 398 10.14 16.09 -33.43
N ILE A 399 10.01 14.97 -34.14
CA ILE A 399 9.48 13.72 -33.59
C ILE A 399 10.34 13.18 -32.42
N ILE A 400 11.67 13.42 -32.42
CA ILE A 400 12.53 12.99 -31.31
C ILE A 400 12.17 13.72 -30.02
N LEU A 401 11.79 14.99 -30.10
CA LEU A 401 11.33 15.75 -28.93
C LEU A 401 9.99 15.22 -28.40
N SER A 402 9.12 14.67 -29.25
CA SER A 402 7.90 14.01 -28.81
C SER A 402 8.16 12.77 -27.95
N GLN A 403 9.15 11.95 -28.33
CA GLN A 403 9.56 10.77 -27.56
C GLN A 403 10.24 11.17 -26.25
N LYS A 404 11.08 12.21 -26.28
CA LYS A 404 11.73 12.75 -25.08
C LYS A 404 10.70 13.29 -24.08
N LEU A 405 9.66 13.97 -24.55
CA LEU A 405 8.55 14.42 -23.72
C LEU A 405 7.84 13.24 -23.06
N GLU A 406 7.56 12.17 -23.80
CA GLU A 406 6.94 10.95 -23.25
C GLU A 406 7.81 10.31 -22.15
N MET A 407 9.12 10.16 -22.38
CA MET A 407 10.04 9.60 -21.40
C MET A 407 10.08 10.44 -20.11
N ILE A 408 10.16 11.75 -20.25
CA ILE A 408 10.22 12.66 -19.10
C ILE A 408 8.87 12.68 -18.36
N LEU A 409 7.74 12.72 -19.06
CA LEU A 409 6.43 12.63 -18.42
C LEU A 409 6.24 11.27 -17.71
N LYS A 410 6.82 10.17 -18.21
CA LYS A 410 6.85 8.89 -17.48
C LYS A 410 7.68 8.95 -16.21
N ASP A 411 8.80 9.67 -16.22
CA ASP A 411 9.66 9.83 -15.04
C ASP A 411 8.99 10.72 -13.96
N TYR A 412 8.21 11.72 -14.38
CA TYR A 412 7.50 12.64 -13.46
C TYR A 412 6.05 12.24 -13.15
N ALA A 413 5.45 11.29 -13.89
CA ALA A 413 4.19 10.64 -13.52
C ALA A 413 4.37 9.56 -12.45
N LYS A 414 5.62 9.26 -12.06
CA LYS A 414 6.03 8.37 -10.97
C LYS A 414 6.20 9.09 -9.62
N LEU A 415 5.88 10.39 -9.55
CA LEU A 415 5.70 11.18 -8.31
C LEU A 415 4.21 11.46 -8.11
#